data_AF-A0AAV6R0F8-F1
#
_entry.id   AF-A0AAV6R0F8-F1
#
_cell.length_a   1.000
_cell.length_b   1.000
_cell.length_c   1.000
_cell.angle_alpha   90.00
_cell.angle_beta   90.00
_cell.angle_gamma   90.00
#
_symmetry.space_group_name_H-M   'P 1'
#
loop_
_entity.id
_entity.type
_entity.pdbx_description
1 polymer ?
#
loop_
_entity_poly.entity_id
_entity_poly.type
_entity_poly.pdbx_seq_one_letter_code
_entity_poly.pdbx_strand_id
1 'polypeptide(L)'
;MNLQELIHSKHHLTAEEILKRASENTDTETGNMQTVVKDENITLCLWANLEKNPRFKGLNFEEVGFGFELPKQLAVSDIAVRILHTHYDHLTLLARTTHLKIHTLSHRSLSGGDEIPAGLALPEQGEARDNGEGKDDNETQQQRVDEEVQSIQGVEGRKSAASQQSRKTSAQTAEGRGSQIQTQMEALSAEGDLTSPSEDLTVVDSTEHVQVVDLMEYTPLGGVFYFDVFHLPPQAHHVNSWEIRQLLDTGLQVFYYPIEKLSSDDTDTISCPPVTVSVRLPNCVVFLETPQVARWDAAGKQWRMDGIADVSYKEEEAEISFKMDVFQAFVLMQETYTNFPFQSWELRPLGPDSAVFTVKGAFVDVTITIQGDQCMLLSGQEKGLSHLLGKQMSGPALQRAMLNAGINIFVNEHTDKYVSTCGKDPLTEHAAYEQMALFASACAFSWSKWNSKCGAEHLVMQACEHHGPTPVPKDLWHLYLLGAQMSLKLEITEKSEAFCPDHYPGSELHSTFIHMLQDDMSTDGIVRTRESNYLFVNTVQNLLCATRPLMYS
;
A
#
# COMPACT_ATOMS: atom_id res chain seq x y z
N MET A 1 -15.88 16.79 17.54
CA MET A 1 -15.09 15.62 17.94
C MET A 1 -15.15 14.60 16.81
N ASN A 2 -14.01 14.33 16.19
CA ASN A 2 -13.83 13.27 15.19
C ASN A 2 -13.82 11.88 15.89
N LEU A 3 -14.09 10.80 15.17
CA LEU A 3 -14.02 9.44 15.71
C LEU A 3 -12.61 9.12 16.25
N GLN A 4 -11.56 9.56 15.55
CA GLN A 4 -10.17 9.40 16.01
C GLN A 4 -9.90 10.13 17.33
N GLU A 5 -10.40 11.38 17.48
CA GLU A 5 -10.29 12.15 18.72
C GLU A 5 -11.03 11.47 19.89
N LEU A 6 -12.21 10.91 19.62
CA LEU A 6 -13.00 10.15 20.60
C LEU A 6 -12.28 8.87 21.03
N ILE A 7 -11.71 8.09 20.09
CA ILE A 7 -10.94 6.88 20.37
C ILE A 7 -9.69 7.22 21.21
N HIS A 8 -8.92 8.22 20.81
CA HIS A 8 -7.74 8.69 21.55
C HIS A 8 -8.08 9.20 22.96
N SER A 9 -9.21 9.91 23.10
CA SER A 9 -9.75 10.34 24.39
C SER A 9 -10.15 9.16 25.27
N LYS A 10 -10.78 8.11 24.72
CA LYS A 10 -11.11 6.89 25.45
C LYS A 10 -9.86 6.15 25.91
N HIS A 11 -8.83 6.01 25.08
CA HIS A 11 -7.56 5.40 25.50
C HIS A 11 -6.88 6.18 26.64
N HIS A 12 -6.91 7.52 26.63
CA HIS A 12 -6.43 8.33 27.74
C HIS A 12 -7.24 8.11 29.03
N LEU A 13 -8.57 8.16 28.96
CA LEU A 13 -9.44 7.94 30.14
C LEU A 13 -9.29 6.53 30.72
N THR A 14 -9.12 5.51 29.88
CA THR A 14 -8.86 4.13 30.32
C THR A 14 -7.50 4.02 31.02
N ALA A 15 -6.43 4.59 30.44
CA ALA A 15 -5.11 4.61 31.08
C ALA A 15 -5.14 5.38 32.41
N GLU A 16 -5.85 6.50 32.47
CA GLU A 16 -5.99 7.32 33.67
C GLU A 16 -6.66 6.57 34.83
N GLU A 17 -7.78 5.88 34.58
CA GLU A 17 -8.51 5.14 35.62
C GLU A 17 -7.74 3.92 36.12
N ILE A 18 -6.94 3.28 35.27
CA ILE A 18 -6.00 2.22 35.67
C ILE A 18 -4.88 2.81 36.55
N LEU A 19 -4.24 3.90 36.09
CA LEU A 19 -3.10 4.52 36.80
C LEU A 19 -3.49 5.17 38.13
N LYS A 20 -4.74 5.63 38.29
CA LYS A 20 -5.31 6.05 39.60
C LYS A 20 -5.37 4.93 40.65
N ARG A 21 -5.17 3.67 40.24
CA ARG A 21 -5.20 2.46 41.06
C ARG A 21 -3.88 1.68 40.97
N ALA A 22 -2.79 2.32 40.58
CA ALA A 22 -1.50 1.66 40.43
C ALA A 22 -1.05 0.99 41.75
N SER A 23 -1.23 1.65 42.89
CA SER A 23 -0.92 1.10 44.22
C SER A 23 -1.69 -0.18 44.56
N GLU A 24 -2.94 -0.32 44.10
CA GLU A 24 -3.76 -1.54 44.27
C GLU A 24 -3.21 -2.74 43.47
N ASN A 25 -2.45 -2.46 42.40
CA ASN A 25 -1.95 -3.42 41.42
C ASN A 25 -0.41 -3.45 41.38
N THR A 26 0.22 -3.27 42.54
CA THR A 26 1.68 -3.29 42.70
C THR A 26 2.21 -4.73 42.62
N ASP A 27 3.20 -4.96 41.76
CA ASP A 27 3.95 -6.21 41.68
C ASP A 27 4.89 -6.37 42.89
N THR A 28 4.88 -7.54 43.52
CA THR A 28 5.56 -7.78 44.80
C THR A 28 7.07 -7.99 44.69
N GLU A 29 7.62 -8.20 43.49
CA GLU A 29 9.06 -8.40 43.28
C GLU A 29 9.76 -7.09 42.88
N THR A 30 9.08 -6.26 42.08
CA THR A 30 9.61 -5.00 41.53
C THR A 30 9.23 -3.76 42.34
N GLY A 31 8.20 -3.84 43.21
CA GLY A 31 7.67 -2.69 43.95
C GLY A 31 6.94 -1.65 43.08
N ASN A 32 6.69 -1.97 41.81
CA ASN A 32 6.07 -1.08 40.83
C ASN A 32 4.80 -1.72 40.27
N MET A 33 3.92 -0.94 39.63
CA MET A 33 2.75 -1.49 38.97
C MET A 33 3.03 -1.73 37.49
N GLN A 34 2.59 -2.87 36.98
CA GLN A 34 2.69 -3.27 35.57
C GLN A 34 1.40 -3.98 35.16
N THR A 35 0.89 -3.69 33.95
CA THR A 35 -0.27 -4.40 33.39
C THR A 35 -0.28 -4.43 31.87
N VAL A 36 -0.97 -5.41 31.31
CA VAL A 36 -1.20 -5.60 29.88
C VAL A 36 -2.70 -5.82 29.66
N VAL A 37 -3.28 -5.09 28.72
CA VAL A 37 -4.68 -5.23 28.27
C VAL A 37 -4.65 -5.45 26.77
N LYS A 38 -5.14 -6.62 26.32
CA LYS A 38 -5.03 -7.08 24.93
C LYS A 38 -6.40 -7.34 24.33
N ASP A 39 -6.59 -6.87 23.11
CA ASP A 39 -7.81 -6.97 22.30
C ASP A 39 -7.44 -7.46 20.88
N GLU A 40 -8.44 -7.67 20.01
CA GLU A 40 -8.22 -7.95 18.59
C GLU A 40 -7.51 -6.80 17.87
N ASN A 41 -7.78 -5.54 18.23
CA ASN A 41 -7.35 -4.36 17.48
C ASN A 41 -6.30 -3.50 18.19
N ILE A 42 -6.11 -3.69 19.50
CA ILE A 42 -5.16 -2.93 20.33
C ILE A 42 -4.47 -3.81 21.37
N THR A 43 -3.25 -3.41 21.74
CA THR A 43 -2.52 -3.92 22.92
C THR A 43 -2.03 -2.72 23.73
N LEU A 44 -2.45 -2.62 24.99
CA LEU A 44 -2.10 -1.54 25.91
C LEU A 44 -1.27 -2.10 27.07
N CYS A 45 -0.03 -1.63 27.19
CA CYS A 45 0.82 -1.87 28.35
C CYS A 45 0.98 -0.58 29.15
N LEU A 46 0.92 -0.69 30.48
CA LEU A 46 1.14 0.42 31.41
C LEU A 46 2.10 -0.02 32.51
N TRP A 47 3.04 0.87 32.84
CA TRP A 47 3.93 0.75 34.00
C TRP A 47 3.88 2.03 34.82
N ALA A 48 3.94 1.92 36.15
CA ALA A 48 3.91 3.06 37.08
C ALA A 48 5.02 2.97 38.12
N ASN A 49 5.81 4.04 38.21
CA ASN A 49 7.01 4.12 39.05
C ASN A 49 6.66 4.47 40.51
N LEU A 50 6.26 3.46 41.28
CA LEU A 50 5.92 3.59 42.70
C LEU A 50 7.19 3.59 43.58
N GLU A 51 8.16 2.73 43.28
CA GLU A 51 9.38 2.51 44.08
C GLU A 51 10.49 3.55 43.80
N LYS A 52 10.52 4.16 42.61
CA LYS A 52 11.44 5.26 42.24
C LYS A 52 12.92 4.90 42.39
N ASN A 53 13.25 3.64 42.07
CA ASN A 53 14.55 3.04 42.28
C ASN A 53 15.61 3.53 41.26
N PRO A 54 16.69 4.24 41.67
CA PRO A 54 17.74 4.72 40.77
C PRO A 54 18.62 3.61 40.14
N ARG A 55 18.37 2.34 40.48
CA ARG A 55 18.96 1.15 39.85
C ARG A 55 18.03 0.44 38.87
N PHE A 56 16.75 0.85 38.80
CA PHE A 56 15.86 0.38 37.74
C PHE A 56 16.45 0.75 36.39
N LYS A 57 16.45 -0.21 35.46
CA LYS A 57 16.93 -0.02 34.09
C LYS A 57 15.78 0.06 33.11
N GLY A 58 14.79 -0.80 33.26
CA GLY A 58 13.76 -1.05 32.26
C GLY A 58 12.88 -2.23 32.62
N LEU A 59 11.88 -2.49 31.79
CA LEU A 59 10.92 -3.59 31.92
C LEU A 59 10.63 -4.18 30.53
N ASN A 60 10.38 -5.49 30.47
CA ASN A 60 9.82 -6.17 29.30
C ASN A 60 8.47 -6.80 29.63
N PHE A 61 7.44 -6.47 28.87
CA PHE A 61 6.11 -7.08 28.95
C PHE A 61 6.10 -8.40 28.15
N GLU A 62 6.74 -9.44 28.68
CA GLU A 62 7.07 -10.68 27.96
C GLU A 62 5.92 -11.34 27.18
N GLU A 63 4.68 -11.26 27.69
CA GLU A 63 3.47 -11.81 27.05
C GLU A 63 3.23 -11.24 25.63
N VAL A 64 3.59 -9.97 25.43
CA VAL A 64 3.43 -9.24 24.17
C VAL A 64 4.77 -8.92 23.49
N GLY A 65 5.87 -8.94 24.26
CA GLY A 65 7.21 -8.69 23.77
C GLY A 65 7.50 -7.22 23.50
N PHE A 66 6.98 -6.32 24.34
CA PHE A 66 7.31 -4.89 24.29
C PHE A 66 8.13 -4.52 25.52
N GLY A 67 9.29 -3.90 25.32
CA GLY A 67 10.19 -3.49 26.39
C GLY A 67 10.62 -2.03 26.28
N PHE A 68 11.14 -1.50 27.38
CA PHE A 68 11.73 -0.16 27.42
C PHE A 68 12.85 -0.08 28.47
N GLU A 69 13.84 0.77 28.25
CA GLU A 69 14.82 1.19 29.27
C GLU A 69 14.75 2.70 29.52
N LEU A 70 14.90 3.10 30.78
CA LEU A 70 14.82 4.48 31.24
C LEU A 70 16.18 5.00 31.73
N PRO A 71 16.59 6.21 31.32
CA PRO A 71 17.61 6.99 32.02
C PRO A 71 17.29 7.14 33.51
N LYS A 72 18.34 7.18 34.34
CA LYS A 72 18.24 7.32 35.81
C LYS A 72 17.37 8.51 36.27
N GLN A 73 17.30 9.56 35.47
CA GLN A 73 16.45 10.75 35.68
C GLN A 73 14.96 10.37 35.74
N LEU A 74 14.49 9.53 34.82
CA LEU A 74 13.13 9.04 34.76
C LEU A 74 12.88 7.92 35.80
N ALA A 75 13.87 7.07 36.03
CA ALA A 75 13.79 5.99 37.03
C ALA A 75 13.54 6.47 38.48
N VAL A 76 13.85 7.73 38.82
CA VAL A 76 13.52 8.35 40.13
C VAL A 76 12.33 9.31 40.09
N SER A 77 11.74 9.54 38.91
CA SER A 77 10.65 10.50 38.72
C SER A 77 9.27 9.89 38.99
N ASP A 78 8.30 10.73 39.33
CA ASP A 78 6.91 10.34 39.63
C ASP A 78 6.10 10.15 38.35
N ILE A 79 6.41 9.08 37.61
CA ILE A 79 5.94 8.85 36.24
C ILE A 79 5.20 7.53 36.05
N ALA A 80 4.41 7.49 34.99
CA ALA A 80 3.92 6.27 34.37
C ALA A 80 4.32 6.23 32.88
N VAL A 81 4.63 5.04 32.37
CA VAL A 81 4.97 4.79 30.96
C VAL A 81 3.83 4.00 30.30
N ARG A 82 3.47 4.37 29.08
CA ARG A 82 2.49 3.68 28.24
C ARG A 82 3.16 3.17 26.96
N ILE A 83 2.86 1.92 26.61
CA ILE A 83 3.02 1.42 25.23
C ILE A 83 1.62 1.03 24.76
N LEU A 84 1.05 1.78 23.81
CA LEU A 84 -0.22 1.46 23.18
C LEU A 84 0.03 1.11 21.71
N HIS A 85 -0.04 -0.16 21.37
CA HIS A 85 0.04 -0.67 20.00
C HIS A 85 -1.36 -0.75 19.41
N THR A 86 -1.62 -0.04 18.31
CA THR A 86 -2.82 -0.23 17.47
C THR A 86 -2.45 -1.12 16.30
N HIS A 87 -3.13 -2.27 16.16
CA HIS A 87 -2.84 -3.29 15.13
C HIS A 87 -3.21 -2.83 13.69
N TYR A 88 -3.55 -1.56 13.53
CA TYR A 88 -3.92 -0.87 12.30
C TYR A 88 -3.21 0.49 12.24
N ASP A 89 -2.80 0.91 11.05
CA ASP A 89 -2.26 2.25 10.81
C ASP A 89 -3.39 3.23 10.44
N HIS A 90 -3.43 4.34 11.17
CA HIS A 90 -4.35 5.45 10.93
C HIS A 90 -3.65 6.82 10.90
N LEU A 91 -2.32 6.85 10.97
CA LEU A 91 -1.50 8.07 10.89
C LEU A 91 -0.91 8.27 9.49
N THR A 92 -0.52 7.20 8.79
CA THR A 92 -0.05 7.28 7.38
C THR A 92 -1.11 7.85 6.45
N LEU A 93 -2.40 7.60 6.73
CA LEU A 93 -3.51 8.21 6.01
C LEU A 93 -3.55 9.73 6.20
N LEU A 94 -3.24 10.24 7.40
CA LEU A 94 -3.15 11.67 7.68
C LEU A 94 -1.94 12.31 6.99
N ALA A 95 -0.80 11.61 6.94
CA ALA A 95 0.38 12.06 6.21
C ALA A 95 0.11 12.18 4.70
N ARG A 96 -0.34 11.09 4.06
CA ARG A 96 -0.72 11.09 2.63
C ARG A 96 -1.75 12.18 2.30
N THR A 97 -2.76 12.37 3.17
CA THR A 97 -3.76 13.46 3.03
C THR A 97 -3.15 14.86 3.18
N THR A 98 -2.09 15.04 3.97
CA THR A 98 -1.44 16.33 4.21
C THR A 98 -0.51 16.70 3.05
N HIS A 99 0.35 15.77 2.59
CA HIS A 99 1.19 15.99 1.40
C HIS A 99 0.35 16.31 0.15
N LEU A 100 -0.73 15.56 -0.10
CA LEU A 100 -1.61 15.83 -1.25
C LEU A 100 -2.23 17.24 -1.22
N LYS A 101 -2.59 17.75 -0.03
CA LYS A 101 -3.10 19.12 0.13
C LYS A 101 -2.04 20.17 -0.13
N ILE A 102 -0.79 19.93 0.28
CA ILE A 102 0.34 20.83 0.02
C ILE A 102 0.59 20.94 -1.50
N HIS A 103 0.67 19.82 -2.22
CA HIS A 103 0.81 19.82 -3.69
C HIS A 103 -0.40 20.45 -4.42
N THR A 104 -1.62 20.31 -3.88
CA THR A 104 -2.82 20.95 -4.44
C THR A 104 -2.82 22.47 -4.22
N LEU A 105 -2.24 22.96 -3.12
CA LEU A 105 -2.15 24.39 -2.80
C LEU A 105 -1.01 25.08 -3.56
N SER A 106 0.15 24.45 -3.72
CA SER A 106 1.24 24.99 -4.54
C SER A 106 0.80 25.18 -5.99
N HIS A 107 0.08 24.21 -6.57
CA HIS A 107 -0.50 24.32 -7.92
C HIS A 107 -1.58 25.41 -8.08
N ARG A 108 -2.13 25.96 -6.99
CA ARG A 108 -3.09 27.08 -7.02
C ARG A 108 -2.46 28.45 -6.72
N SER A 109 -1.18 28.49 -6.39
CA SER A 109 -0.50 29.71 -5.92
C SER A 109 0.18 30.52 -7.05
N LEU A 110 0.01 30.12 -8.31
CA LEU A 110 0.49 30.86 -9.49
C LEU A 110 -0.69 31.47 -10.27
N SER A 111 -1.26 32.53 -9.70
CA SER A 111 -2.19 33.45 -10.38
C SER A 111 -1.83 34.86 -9.92
N GLY A 112 -1.20 35.63 -10.81
CA GLY A 112 -0.38 36.79 -10.43
C GLY A 112 -1.14 37.91 -9.72
N GLY A 113 -0.46 38.54 -8.76
CA GLY A 113 -0.72 39.93 -8.38
C GLY A 113 0.23 40.84 -9.15
N ASP A 114 -0.27 41.97 -9.65
CA ASP A 114 0.49 42.94 -10.43
C ASP A 114 0.00 44.38 -10.11
N GLU A 115 0.92 45.34 -9.96
CA GLU A 115 0.69 46.73 -9.55
C GLU A 115 1.88 47.60 -10.01
N ILE A 116 1.82 48.90 -10.32
CA ILE A 116 0.80 49.96 -10.16
C ILE A 116 0.60 50.65 -11.56
N PRO A 117 0.17 51.93 -11.81
CA PRO A 117 -0.14 53.10 -10.96
C PRO A 117 -1.59 53.65 -11.11
N ALA A 118 -1.86 54.77 -10.44
CA ALA A 118 -3.17 55.42 -10.37
C ALA A 118 -3.42 56.50 -11.45
N GLY A 119 -4.70 56.75 -11.75
CA GLY A 119 -5.20 58.12 -11.97
C GLY A 119 -6.02 58.39 -13.24
N LEU A 120 -7.34 58.55 -13.11
CA LEU A 120 -8.09 59.76 -13.54
C LEU A 120 -9.58 59.69 -13.14
N ALA A 121 -10.23 60.86 -13.14
CA ALA A 121 -11.49 61.20 -12.48
C ALA A 121 -12.76 60.40 -12.83
N LEU A 122 -13.64 60.24 -11.82
CA LEU A 122 -15.09 60.01 -11.97
C LEU A 122 -15.83 61.28 -12.42
N PRO A 123 -17.05 61.14 -12.95
CA PRO A 123 -18.17 61.93 -12.44
C PRO A 123 -19.33 61.07 -11.91
N GLU A 124 -20.13 61.64 -11.02
CA GLU A 124 -21.27 61.01 -10.33
C GLU A 124 -22.59 61.16 -11.11
N GLN A 125 -23.57 60.27 -10.86
CA GLN A 125 -24.92 60.57 -10.30
C GLN A 125 -25.97 59.49 -10.64
N GLY A 126 -26.92 59.25 -9.70
CA GLY A 126 -28.13 58.45 -9.95
C GLY A 126 -28.68 57.72 -8.71
N GLU A 127 -29.51 58.38 -7.89
CA GLU A 127 -30.22 57.76 -6.74
C GLU A 127 -31.66 57.33 -7.06
N ALA A 128 -32.09 56.17 -6.51
CA ALA A 128 -33.47 55.69 -6.27
C ALA A 128 -33.35 54.24 -5.70
N ARG A 129 -33.95 53.75 -4.59
CA ARG A 129 -35.20 54.02 -3.82
C ARG A 129 -36.47 53.88 -4.68
N ASP A 130 -37.49 53.09 -4.33
CA ASP A 130 -38.01 52.78 -2.98
C ASP A 130 -38.82 51.44 -2.93
N ASN A 131 -39.38 51.12 -1.74
CA ASN A 131 -40.36 50.09 -1.32
C ASN A 131 -41.34 49.43 -2.35
N GLY A 132 -42.00 48.28 -2.08
CA GLY A 132 -42.01 47.36 -0.93
C GLY A 132 -43.31 46.52 -0.79
N GLU A 133 -43.29 45.48 0.07
CA GLU A 133 -44.42 44.69 0.69
C GLU A 133 -45.51 43.98 -0.18
N GLY A 134 -46.13 42.88 0.33
CA GLY A 134 -47.54 42.58 -0.03
C GLY A 134 -48.15 41.16 -0.14
N LYS A 135 -47.96 40.23 0.81
CA LYS A 135 -48.94 39.20 1.31
C LYS A 135 -49.68 38.15 0.41
N ASP A 136 -49.63 36.91 0.92
CA ASP A 136 -50.68 35.91 1.25
C ASP A 136 -51.68 35.30 0.24
N ASP A 137 -51.80 33.95 0.32
CA ASP A 137 -53.02 33.09 0.36
C ASP A 137 -54.05 33.06 -0.80
N ASN A 138 -54.76 31.95 -1.12
CA ASN A 138 -54.71 30.50 -0.79
C ASN A 138 -55.74 29.78 -1.75
N GLU A 139 -56.08 28.51 -1.47
CA GLU A 139 -57.34 27.80 -1.86
C GLU A 139 -57.46 27.15 -3.27
N THR A 140 -58.05 25.94 -3.46
CA THR A 140 -58.05 24.69 -2.65
C THR A 140 -58.64 23.49 -3.46
N GLN A 141 -58.28 22.24 -3.09
CA GLN A 141 -59.16 21.03 -3.10
C GLN A 141 -59.61 20.42 -4.48
N GLN A 142 -60.06 19.15 -4.62
CA GLN A 142 -60.30 18.03 -3.68
C GLN A 142 -60.37 16.61 -4.33
N GLN A 143 -60.00 15.56 -3.56
CA GLN A 143 -60.54 14.16 -3.54
C GLN A 143 -60.47 13.28 -4.82
N ARG A 144 -60.66 11.94 -4.80
CA ARG A 144 -60.99 10.90 -3.78
C ARG A 144 -60.23 9.60 -4.22
N VAL A 145 -59.51 8.76 -3.45
CA VAL A 145 -59.69 8.08 -2.14
C VAL A 145 -60.62 6.84 -2.21
N ASP A 146 -60.32 5.78 -1.40
CA ASP A 146 -61.02 4.48 -1.20
C ASP A 146 -60.70 3.32 -2.21
N GLU A 147 -60.53 2.02 -1.86
CA GLU A 147 -60.22 1.34 -0.58
C GLU A 147 -59.67 -0.13 -0.75
N GLU A 148 -59.66 -0.91 0.33
CA GLU A 148 -58.95 -2.17 0.73
C GLU A 148 -58.73 -3.42 -0.17
N VAL A 149 -57.59 -4.05 0.18
CA VAL A 149 -57.18 -5.49 0.27
C VAL A 149 -58.27 -6.59 0.19
N GLN A 150 -58.06 -7.64 -0.65
CA GLN A 150 -57.92 -9.06 -0.22
C GLN A 150 -57.60 -10.05 -1.37
N SER A 151 -57.19 -11.27 -0.98
CA SER A 151 -56.62 -12.33 -1.83
C SER A 151 -57.58 -13.49 -2.12
N ILE A 152 -57.37 -14.25 -3.21
CA ILE A 152 -57.38 -15.74 -3.28
C ILE A 152 -57.09 -16.25 -4.71
N GLN A 153 -56.71 -17.53 -4.82
CA GLN A 153 -56.54 -18.42 -6.00
C GLN A 153 -57.26 -17.98 -7.31
N GLY A 154 -56.71 -18.13 -8.51
CA GLY A 154 -55.50 -18.82 -8.95
C GLY A 154 -55.75 -20.23 -9.52
N VAL A 155 -55.91 -20.36 -10.85
CA VAL A 155 -55.69 -21.60 -11.64
C VAL A 155 -55.40 -21.27 -13.12
N GLU A 156 -54.33 -21.87 -13.63
CA GLU A 156 -53.93 -22.18 -15.02
C GLU A 156 -54.32 -21.28 -16.23
N GLY A 157 -53.30 -20.71 -16.89
CA GLY A 157 -53.37 -20.04 -18.20
C GLY A 157 -52.01 -20.03 -18.92
N ARG A 158 -51.61 -21.16 -19.51
CA ARG A 158 -50.21 -21.47 -19.90
C ARG A 158 -49.66 -20.67 -21.11
N LYS A 159 -48.38 -20.28 -20.99
CA LYS A 159 -47.39 -19.88 -22.04
C LYS A 159 -47.44 -18.43 -22.58
N SER A 160 -46.36 -17.70 -22.30
CA SER A 160 -45.85 -16.57 -23.11
C SER A 160 -44.51 -16.97 -23.74
N ALA A 161 -44.18 -16.48 -24.95
CA ALA A 161 -42.87 -16.67 -25.57
C ALA A 161 -42.58 -15.63 -26.68
N ALA A 162 -41.30 -15.25 -26.80
CA ALA A 162 -40.63 -14.56 -27.91
C ALA A 162 -41.10 -13.15 -28.36
N SER A 163 -40.17 -12.19 -28.33
CA SER A 163 -40.30 -10.85 -28.92
C SER A 163 -39.00 -10.37 -29.62
N GLN A 164 -38.64 -11.03 -30.71
CA GLN A 164 -37.81 -10.53 -31.82
C GLN A 164 -38.36 -11.17 -33.12
N GLN A 165 -38.25 -10.65 -34.34
CA GLN A 165 -37.46 -9.57 -34.97
C GLN A 165 -38.27 -9.17 -36.26
N SER A 166 -38.21 -7.99 -36.91
CA SER A 166 -37.16 -7.53 -37.84
C SER A 166 -37.79 -6.55 -38.88
N ARG A 167 -37.06 -5.50 -39.33
CA ARG A 167 -36.93 -4.98 -40.74
C ARG A 167 -38.20 -4.63 -41.60
N LYS A 168 -38.19 -3.72 -42.60
CA LYS A 168 -37.15 -2.88 -43.29
C LYS A 168 -37.78 -1.78 -44.19
N THR A 169 -36.96 -0.77 -44.57
CA THR A 169 -37.02 0.06 -45.82
C THR A 169 -38.21 1.03 -46.06
N SER A 170 -38.11 2.12 -46.86
CA SER A 170 -37.08 2.55 -47.85
C SER A 170 -36.92 4.08 -48.02
N ALA A 171 -35.72 4.53 -48.44
CA ALA A 171 -35.39 5.58 -49.47
C ALA A 171 -36.05 6.99 -49.45
N GLN A 172 -35.48 8.12 -49.92
CA GLN A 172 -34.17 8.64 -50.44
C GLN A 172 -34.33 10.21 -50.53
N THR A 173 -33.46 11.17 -50.92
CA THR A 173 -32.13 11.40 -51.57
C THR A 173 -31.75 12.90 -51.29
N ALA A 174 -30.64 13.59 -51.64
CA ALA A 174 -29.33 13.38 -52.30
C ALA A 174 -28.37 14.58 -51.93
N GLU A 175 -27.32 14.81 -52.73
CA GLU A 175 -26.39 15.99 -52.82
C GLU A 175 -25.38 16.26 -51.68
N GLY A 176 -24.08 16.56 -51.93
CA GLY A 176 -23.33 16.37 -53.19
C GLY A 176 -22.10 17.26 -53.50
N ARG A 177 -21.00 17.24 -52.70
CA ARG A 177 -19.65 17.78 -53.05
C ARG A 177 -18.63 17.40 -51.94
N GLY A 178 -17.32 17.19 -52.18
CA GLY A 178 -16.58 17.00 -53.43
C GLY A 178 -15.07 17.35 -53.35
N SER A 179 -14.19 16.35 -53.14
CA SER A 179 -12.70 16.47 -53.12
C SER A 179 -12.11 17.26 -51.93
N GLN A 180 -10.79 17.27 -51.63
CA GLN A 180 -9.57 16.90 -52.40
C GLN A 180 -8.39 16.49 -51.48
N ILE A 181 -7.36 15.80 -52.00
CA ILE A 181 -6.10 15.42 -51.31
C ILE A 181 -4.91 16.21 -51.90
N GLN A 182 -4.00 16.70 -51.05
CA GLN A 182 -2.64 17.21 -51.38
C GLN A 182 -1.83 17.28 -50.04
N THR A 183 -0.78 16.53 -49.68
CA THR A 183 0.49 16.01 -50.29
C THR A 183 1.68 16.98 -50.18
N GLN A 184 2.87 16.46 -49.78
CA GLN A 184 4.21 17.12 -49.64
C GLN A 184 4.38 18.05 -48.42
N MET A 185 5.56 18.26 -47.80
CA MET A 185 6.95 17.70 -47.87
C MET A 185 7.53 17.83 -46.43
N GLU A 186 8.31 16.91 -45.85
CA GLU A 186 9.68 16.45 -46.15
C GLU A 186 10.82 17.38 -45.66
N ALA A 187 11.69 16.81 -44.80
CA ALA A 187 13.07 17.18 -44.45
C ALA A 187 13.47 18.64 -44.09
N LEU A 188 13.84 18.84 -42.83
CA LEU A 188 15.08 19.55 -42.47
C LEU A 188 15.82 18.79 -41.35
N SER A 189 17.10 18.48 -41.61
CA SER A 189 18.04 17.92 -40.64
C SER A 189 19.29 18.79 -40.61
N ALA A 190 19.61 19.42 -39.47
CA ALA A 190 20.94 19.93 -39.15
C ALA A 190 21.03 20.35 -37.67
N GLU A 191 21.99 19.74 -36.97
CA GLU A 191 22.91 20.31 -35.98
C GLU A 191 22.45 21.53 -35.13
N GLY A 192 22.30 21.29 -33.82
CA GLY A 192 22.13 22.31 -32.79
C GLY A 192 22.69 21.81 -31.46
N ASP A 193 24.01 21.86 -31.30
CA ASP A 193 24.72 21.41 -30.09
C ASP A 193 24.44 22.34 -28.90
N LEU A 194 23.74 21.82 -27.89
CA LEU A 194 23.54 22.47 -26.60
C LEU A 194 23.56 21.42 -25.47
N THR A 195 24.70 21.38 -24.78
CA THR A 195 24.89 20.69 -23.51
C THR A 195 23.82 21.06 -22.49
N SER A 196 23.21 20.06 -21.83
CA SER A 196 22.44 20.29 -20.60
C SER A 196 23.37 20.79 -19.49
N PRO A 197 22.99 21.81 -18.71
CA PRO A 197 23.78 22.24 -17.56
C PRO A 197 23.69 21.17 -16.47
N SER A 198 24.81 20.51 -16.21
CA SER A 198 24.97 19.75 -14.97
C SER A 198 25.33 20.73 -13.86
N GLU A 199 24.38 21.03 -12.97
CA GLU A 199 24.67 21.87 -11.80
C GLU A 199 25.41 21.05 -10.73
N ASP A 200 26.75 21.15 -10.74
CA ASP A 200 27.61 20.71 -9.64
C ASP A 200 27.25 21.50 -8.36
N LEU A 201 26.42 20.90 -7.50
CA LEU A 201 26.16 21.45 -6.17
C LEU A 201 27.40 21.29 -5.29
N THR A 202 28.12 22.40 -5.13
CA THR A 202 29.37 22.50 -4.38
C THR A 202 29.22 22.09 -2.91
N VAL A 203 30.12 21.22 -2.43
CA VAL A 203 30.17 20.78 -1.03
C VAL A 203 30.60 21.92 -0.09
N VAL A 204 29.63 22.54 0.58
CA VAL A 204 29.84 23.31 1.84
C VAL A 204 28.67 23.08 2.81
N ASP A 205 28.89 22.09 3.69
CA ASP A 205 28.51 22.01 5.12
C ASP A 205 27.08 22.36 5.64
N SER A 206 26.60 21.49 6.54
CA SER A 206 25.58 21.70 7.58
C SER A 206 24.28 22.46 7.27
N THR A 207 23.39 21.81 6.52
CA THR A 207 21.96 21.75 6.90
C THR A 207 21.56 20.32 7.22
N GLU A 208 20.87 20.09 8.34
CA GLU A 208 20.33 18.78 8.69
C GLU A 208 19.37 18.29 7.59
N HIS A 209 19.70 17.16 6.94
CA HIS A 209 18.80 16.54 5.97
C HIS A 209 17.54 16.08 6.69
N VAL A 210 16.43 16.81 6.52
CA VAL A 210 15.16 16.51 7.19
C VAL A 210 14.64 15.17 6.68
N GLN A 211 14.85 14.12 7.47
CA GLN A 211 14.70 12.73 7.07
C GLN A 211 13.22 12.27 7.10
N VAL A 212 12.37 13.00 6.37
CA VAL A 212 10.95 12.67 6.14
C VAL A 212 10.84 11.40 5.29
N VAL A 213 9.97 10.49 5.69
CA VAL A 213 9.76 9.22 4.98
C VAL A 213 8.97 9.45 3.70
N ASP A 214 9.52 9.04 2.55
CA ASP A 214 8.74 8.93 1.32
C ASP A 214 7.81 7.71 1.40
N LEU A 215 6.52 7.97 1.63
CA LEU A 215 5.48 6.94 1.81
C LEU A 215 5.05 6.27 0.49
N MET A 216 5.78 6.50 -0.60
CA MET A 216 5.69 5.74 -1.86
C MET A 216 6.90 4.83 -2.05
N GLU A 217 7.98 5.07 -1.32
CA GLU A 217 9.20 4.26 -1.22
C GLU A 217 9.12 3.27 -0.05
N TYR A 218 8.58 3.71 1.10
CA TYR A 218 8.49 2.93 2.33
C TYR A 218 7.05 2.56 2.70
N THR A 219 6.86 1.30 3.11
CA THR A 219 5.58 0.74 3.58
C THR A 219 5.62 0.54 5.11
N PRO A 220 4.69 1.16 5.87
CA PRO A 220 4.54 0.89 7.30
C PRO A 220 3.87 -0.47 7.53
N LEU A 221 4.41 -1.25 8.46
CA LEU A 221 3.98 -2.61 8.77
C LEU A 221 3.77 -2.82 10.28
N GLY A 222 2.91 -3.78 10.62
CA GLY A 222 2.66 -4.21 12.00
C GLY A 222 1.76 -3.30 12.83
N GLY A 223 1.45 -2.08 12.36
CA GLY A 223 0.64 -1.10 13.07
C GLY A 223 1.45 -0.06 13.83
N VAL A 224 0.77 0.87 14.51
CA VAL A 224 1.40 2.03 15.16
C VAL A 224 1.58 1.80 16.66
N PHE A 225 2.76 2.14 17.17
CA PHE A 225 3.13 2.03 18.59
C PHE A 225 3.21 3.42 19.20
N TYR A 226 2.32 3.75 20.13
CA TYR A 226 2.37 4.97 20.93
C TYR A 226 3.23 4.71 22.16
N PHE A 227 4.39 5.35 22.26
CA PHE A 227 5.25 5.31 23.43
C PHE A 227 5.18 6.67 24.15
N ASP A 228 4.52 6.69 25.30
CA ASP A 228 4.21 7.91 26.04
C ASP A 228 4.70 7.84 27.49
N VAL A 229 4.98 9.00 28.09
CA VAL A 229 5.24 9.14 29.52
C VAL A 229 4.34 10.20 30.14
N PHE A 230 3.81 9.90 31.32
CA PHE A 230 2.82 10.70 32.04
C PHE A 230 3.30 10.97 33.46
N HIS A 231 2.81 12.05 34.06
CA HIS A 231 2.86 12.19 35.52
C HIS A 231 1.98 11.12 36.16
N LEU A 232 2.50 10.45 37.20
CA LEU A 232 1.73 9.45 37.93
C LEU A 232 0.53 10.14 38.65
N PRO A 233 -0.72 9.69 38.46
CA PRO A 233 -1.85 10.24 39.21
C PRO A 233 -1.68 10.00 40.72
N PRO A 234 -2.22 10.88 41.60
CA PRO A 234 -2.10 10.69 43.04
C PRO A 234 -2.69 9.36 43.50
N GLN A 235 -1.87 8.55 44.18
CA GLN A 235 -2.24 7.22 44.65
C GLN A 235 -3.06 7.26 45.95
N ALA A 236 -3.76 6.17 46.24
CA ALA A 236 -4.44 6.01 47.51
C ALA A 236 -3.43 5.73 48.65
N HIS A 237 -3.64 6.32 49.82
CA HIS A 237 -2.81 6.10 51.00
C HIS A 237 -3.67 5.98 52.26
N HIS A 238 -3.18 5.22 53.24
CA HIS A 238 -3.93 4.86 54.45
C HIS A 238 -3.55 5.76 55.63
N VAL A 239 -4.54 6.42 56.24
CA VAL A 239 -4.37 7.32 57.39
C VAL A 239 -5.47 7.02 58.41
N ASN A 240 -5.10 6.59 59.62
CA ASN A 240 -6.03 6.34 60.74
C ASN A 240 -7.26 5.47 60.35
N SER A 241 -7.02 4.37 59.64
CA SER A 241 -8.03 3.45 59.08
C SER A 241 -8.94 4.03 57.99
N TRP A 242 -8.65 5.21 57.46
CA TRP A 242 -9.24 5.72 56.22
C TRP A 242 -8.28 5.52 55.05
N GLU A 243 -8.83 5.13 53.90
CA GLU A 243 -8.14 5.23 52.62
C GLU A 243 -8.46 6.59 51.98
N ILE A 244 -7.43 7.34 51.58
CA ILE A 244 -7.55 8.70 51.05
C ILE A 244 -6.79 8.79 49.74
N ARG A 245 -7.44 9.31 48.69
CA ARG A 245 -6.82 9.60 47.38
C ARG A 245 -7.18 11.02 46.96
N GLN A 246 -6.18 11.79 46.52
CA GLN A 246 -6.43 13.10 45.91
C GLN A 246 -7.00 12.90 44.50
N LEU A 247 -8.08 13.60 44.18
CA LEU A 247 -8.64 13.66 42.83
C LEU A 247 -8.17 14.95 42.15
N LEU A 248 -7.88 14.85 40.84
CA LEU A 248 -7.48 15.96 39.99
C LEU A 248 -8.36 15.95 38.73
N ASP A 249 -9.03 17.07 38.46
CA ASP A 249 -9.92 17.22 37.28
C ASP A 249 -9.14 17.59 35.99
N THR A 250 -7.81 17.45 36.01
CA THR A 250 -6.92 17.77 34.89
C THR A 250 -6.79 16.64 33.86
N GLY A 251 -7.29 15.45 34.18
CA GLY A 251 -7.01 14.23 33.43
C GLY A 251 -5.57 13.74 33.57
N LEU A 252 -5.21 12.73 32.78
CA LEU A 252 -3.85 12.18 32.65
C LEU A 252 -2.90 13.20 32.01
N GLN A 253 -1.95 13.73 32.78
CA GLN A 253 -1.01 14.77 32.34
C GLN A 253 0.25 14.15 31.71
N VAL A 254 0.63 14.60 30.51
CA VAL A 254 1.90 14.24 29.85
C VAL A 254 3.09 14.75 30.68
N PHE A 255 4.10 13.91 30.87
CA PHE A 255 5.39 14.31 31.41
C PHE A 255 6.31 14.66 30.24
N TYR A 256 6.90 15.86 30.23
CA TYR A 256 7.75 16.29 29.11
C TYR A 256 9.17 15.77 29.28
N TYR A 257 9.65 15.00 28.29
CA TYR A 257 11.02 14.52 28.20
C TYR A 257 11.52 14.60 26.75
N PRO A 258 12.68 15.24 26.45
CA PRO A 258 13.59 15.92 27.37
C PRO A 258 12.97 17.07 28.17
N ILE A 259 13.57 17.39 29.33
CA ILE A 259 13.10 18.49 30.18
C ILE A 259 13.74 19.79 29.69
N GLU A 260 12.96 20.65 29.02
CA GLU A 260 13.43 21.96 28.56
C GLU A 260 13.85 22.87 29.74
N LYS A 261 14.94 23.64 29.57
CA LYS A 261 15.47 24.54 30.61
C LYS A 261 14.56 25.75 30.84
N LEU A 262 13.54 25.60 31.68
CA LEU A 262 12.71 26.70 32.18
C LEU A 262 13.46 27.56 33.21
N SER A 263 14.29 28.48 32.69
CA SER A 263 14.89 29.69 33.30
C SER A 263 16.15 29.59 34.18
N SER A 264 17.07 30.53 33.87
CA SER A 264 18.18 31.13 34.68
C SER A 264 19.30 30.27 35.27
N ASP A 265 20.52 30.68 34.94
CA ASP A 265 21.76 30.62 35.74
C ASP A 265 22.14 29.28 36.42
N ASP A 266 22.33 28.24 35.62
CA ASP A 266 23.39 27.26 35.88
C ASP A 266 23.98 26.68 34.59
N THR A 267 25.32 26.58 34.54
CA THR A 267 26.10 26.32 33.31
C THR A 267 26.17 24.85 32.88
N ASP A 268 25.62 23.92 33.66
CA ASP A 268 25.55 22.52 33.26
C ASP A 268 24.39 22.29 32.29
N THR A 269 24.70 21.90 31.05
CA THR A 269 23.69 21.41 30.10
C THR A 269 23.18 20.07 30.63
N ILE A 270 21.91 20.04 31.07
CA ILE A 270 21.26 18.80 31.53
C ILE A 270 21.10 17.88 30.31
N SER A 271 22.06 16.99 30.13
CA SER A 271 21.97 15.93 29.13
C SER A 271 20.84 14.98 29.53
N CYS A 272 19.73 15.02 28.80
CA CYS A 272 18.71 13.97 28.82
C CYS A 272 19.18 12.84 27.88
N PRO A 273 19.59 11.66 28.37
CA PRO A 273 19.94 10.55 27.49
C PRO A 273 18.67 9.99 26.83
N PRO A 274 18.76 9.44 25.61
CA PRO A 274 17.60 8.81 24.97
C PRO A 274 17.11 7.59 25.75
N VAL A 275 15.85 7.24 25.54
CA VAL A 275 15.18 6.05 26.08
C VAL A 275 15.30 4.87 25.11
N THR A 276 15.61 3.68 25.62
CA THR A 276 15.62 2.46 24.79
C THR A 276 14.19 1.92 24.67
N VAL A 277 13.81 1.41 23.51
CA VAL A 277 12.58 0.66 23.25
C VAL A 277 12.97 -0.68 22.64
N SER A 278 12.26 -1.77 22.99
CA SER A 278 12.32 -3.04 22.27
C SER A 278 10.92 -3.55 21.90
N VAL A 279 10.82 -4.17 20.72
CA VAL A 279 9.57 -4.68 20.15
C VAL A 279 9.82 -6.00 19.45
N ARG A 280 9.09 -7.03 19.88
CA ARG A 280 8.92 -8.29 19.16
C ARG A 280 7.99 -8.06 17.97
N LEU A 281 8.43 -8.41 16.77
CA LEU A 281 7.70 -8.16 15.53
C LEU A 281 6.33 -8.86 15.53
N PRO A 282 5.24 -8.21 15.05
CA PRO A 282 3.92 -8.85 15.02
C PRO A 282 3.88 -10.09 14.12
N ASN A 283 3.33 -11.19 14.63
CA ASN A 283 3.18 -12.48 13.93
C ASN A 283 2.25 -12.47 12.68
N CYS A 284 1.84 -11.30 12.21
CA CYS A 284 1.04 -11.07 11.00
C CYS A 284 1.79 -10.33 9.89
N VAL A 285 3.07 -9.98 10.08
CA VAL A 285 3.90 -9.34 9.06
C VAL A 285 5.23 -10.05 8.88
N VAL A 286 5.79 -9.94 7.68
CA VAL A 286 7.14 -10.34 7.31
C VAL A 286 7.91 -9.06 6.96
N PHE A 287 9.16 -8.96 7.41
CA PHE A 287 10.10 -7.97 6.92
C PHE A 287 11.15 -8.72 6.11
N LEU A 288 11.34 -8.30 4.85
CA LEU A 288 12.28 -8.95 3.92
C LEU A 288 13.74 -8.55 4.21
N GLU A 289 13.93 -7.42 4.88
CA GLU A 289 15.20 -6.83 5.29
C GLU A 289 15.11 -6.38 6.75
N THR A 290 16.18 -5.80 7.31
CA THR A 290 16.15 -5.26 8.68
C THR A 290 15.12 -4.12 8.77
N PRO A 291 14.11 -4.19 9.66
CA PRO A 291 13.09 -3.15 9.77
C PRO A 291 13.69 -1.79 10.11
N GLN A 292 13.30 -0.76 9.35
CA GLN A 292 13.55 0.63 9.71
C GLN A 292 12.48 1.11 10.71
N VAL A 293 12.77 2.17 11.47
CA VAL A 293 11.86 2.69 12.51
C VAL A 293 11.60 4.17 12.28
N ALA A 294 10.35 4.54 12.02
CA ALA A 294 9.94 5.93 11.82
C ALA A 294 9.14 6.46 13.01
N ARG A 295 9.43 7.68 13.47
CA ARG A 295 8.66 8.41 14.49
C ARG A 295 7.66 9.39 13.88
N TRP A 296 6.58 9.66 14.60
CA TRP A 296 5.49 10.54 14.17
C TRP A 296 5.75 12.01 14.56
N ASP A 297 6.01 12.85 13.57
CA ASP A 297 5.99 14.29 13.70
C ASP A 297 4.55 14.80 13.65
N ALA A 298 3.95 15.02 14.83
CA ALA A 298 2.58 15.50 14.95
C ALA A 298 2.36 16.94 14.45
N ALA A 299 3.42 17.76 14.33
CA ALA A 299 3.33 19.12 13.84
C ALA A 299 3.31 19.16 12.30
N GLY A 300 4.25 18.45 11.66
CA GLY A 300 4.27 18.24 10.21
C GLY A 300 3.19 17.26 9.71
N LYS A 301 2.66 16.41 10.61
CA LYS A 301 1.77 15.27 10.33
C LYS A 301 2.40 14.28 9.37
N GLN A 302 3.63 13.91 9.65
CA GLN A 302 4.51 13.13 8.77
C GLN A 302 5.32 12.10 9.57
N TRP A 303 5.78 11.06 8.89
CA TRP A 303 6.74 10.12 9.45
C TRP A 303 8.17 10.60 9.17
N ARG A 304 9.09 10.41 10.13
CA ARG A 304 10.52 10.75 9.98
C ARG A 304 11.41 9.66 10.60
N MET A 305 12.62 9.50 10.09
CA MET A 305 13.61 8.54 10.61
C MET A 305 14.65 9.17 11.58
N ASP A 306 14.66 10.50 11.73
CA ASP A 306 15.56 11.21 12.64
C ASP A 306 15.15 11.05 14.11
N GLY A 307 16.06 11.29 15.06
CA GLY A 307 15.80 11.11 16.51
C GLY A 307 15.65 9.64 16.94
N ILE A 308 16.05 8.72 16.06
CA ILE A 308 16.20 7.28 16.31
C ILE A 308 17.70 6.94 16.24
N ALA A 309 18.19 6.16 17.21
CA ALA A 309 19.60 5.76 17.29
C ALA A 309 19.77 4.30 17.74
N ASP A 310 20.99 3.76 17.60
CA ASP A 310 21.40 2.42 18.07
C ASP A 310 20.43 1.28 17.70
N VAL A 311 19.91 1.30 16.46
CA VAL A 311 19.01 0.27 15.95
C VAL A 311 19.72 -1.08 15.86
N SER A 312 19.16 -2.10 16.50
CA SER A 312 19.67 -3.46 16.62
C SER A 312 18.53 -4.45 16.41
N TYR A 313 18.62 -5.27 15.36
CA TYR A 313 17.62 -6.30 15.05
C TYR A 313 18.18 -7.72 15.31
N LYS A 314 17.38 -8.55 15.98
CA LYS A 314 17.64 -9.96 16.26
C LYS A 314 16.66 -10.82 15.46
N GLU A 315 17.09 -11.36 14.33
CA GLU A 315 16.23 -12.16 13.44
C GLU A 315 15.72 -13.45 14.12
N GLU A 316 16.55 -14.13 14.92
CA GLU A 316 16.17 -15.38 15.59
C GLU A 316 15.04 -15.19 16.62
N GLU A 317 15.11 -14.11 17.40
CA GLU A 317 14.12 -13.75 18.43
C GLU A 317 12.95 -12.92 17.86
N ALA A 318 13.05 -12.51 16.59
CA ALA A 318 12.20 -11.52 15.94
C ALA A 318 12.00 -10.24 16.79
N GLU A 319 13.07 -9.73 17.41
CA GLU A 319 13.05 -8.52 18.24
C GLU A 319 13.88 -7.42 17.59
N ILE A 320 13.31 -6.20 17.49
CA ILE A 320 14.06 -4.98 17.19
C ILE A 320 14.16 -4.12 18.45
N SER A 321 15.35 -3.58 18.71
CA SER A 321 15.63 -2.63 19.79
C SER A 321 16.30 -1.38 19.23
N PHE A 322 15.96 -0.21 19.76
CA PHE A 322 16.46 1.08 19.31
C PHE A 322 16.32 2.13 20.41
N LYS A 323 16.88 3.32 20.20
CA LYS A 323 16.79 4.45 21.13
C LYS A 323 16.00 5.59 20.50
N MET A 324 15.21 6.29 21.31
CA MET A 324 14.46 7.50 20.94
C MET A 324 14.88 8.67 21.83
N ASP A 325 15.07 9.84 21.25
CA ASP A 325 15.36 11.06 22.02
C ASP A 325 14.12 11.61 22.77
N VAL A 326 12.91 11.31 22.26
CA VAL A 326 11.63 11.84 22.74
C VAL A 326 10.58 10.73 22.75
N PHE A 327 9.71 10.72 23.77
CA PHE A 327 8.51 9.86 23.79
C PHE A 327 7.53 10.30 22.69
N GLN A 328 7.40 9.49 21.63
CA GLN A 328 6.54 9.75 20.48
C GLN A 328 5.95 8.43 19.96
N ALA A 329 4.91 8.52 19.13
CA ALA A 329 4.46 7.36 18.38
C ALA A 329 5.49 6.97 17.30
N PHE A 330 5.68 5.67 17.08
CA PHE A 330 6.55 5.11 16.06
C PHE A 330 5.86 3.99 15.27
N VAL A 331 6.46 3.60 14.15
CA VAL A 331 6.02 2.50 13.28
C VAL A 331 7.24 1.83 12.66
N LEU A 332 7.11 0.53 12.35
CA LEU A 332 8.13 -0.24 11.66
C LEU A 332 7.91 -0.14 10.15
N MET A 333 8.99 0.05 9.39
CA MET A 333 8.97 0.32 7.96
C MET A 333 9.87 -0.68 7.21
N GLN A 334 9.52 -0.98 5.96
CA GLN A 334 10.43 -1.56 4.98
C GLN A 334 10.28 -0.86 3.63
N GLU A 335 11.21 -1.10 2.72
CA GLU A 335 11.09 -0.63 1.33
C GLU A 335 9.96 -1.37 0.60
N THR A 336 9.21 -0.63 -0.21
CA THR A 336 7.97 -1.10 -0.84
C THR A 336 8.26 -2.02 -2.03
N TYR A 337 9.47 -1.98 -2.59
CA TYR A 337 9.84 -2.69 -3.82
C TYR A 337 11.04 -3.63 -3.67
N THR A 338 11.44 -3.99 -2.44
CA THR A 338 12.55 -4.91 -2.11
C THR A 338 12.60 -6.21 -2.95
N ASN A 339 11.46 -6.73 -3.42
CA ASN A 339 11.39 -7.91 -4.28
C ASN A 339 11.65 -7.68 -5.78
N PHE A 340 11.75 -6.43 -6.23
CA PHE A 340 11.87 -6.06 -7.64
C PHE A 340 13.31 -5.64 -8.01
N PRO A 341 13.75 -5.86 -9.26
CA PRO A 341 13.10 -6.68 -10.29
C PRO A 341 13.11 -8.17 -9.92
N PHE A 342 12.17 -8.93 -10.49
CA PHE A 342 12.08 -10.37 -10.25
C PHE A 342 13.26 -11.09 -10.90
N GLN A 343 13.81 -12.09 -10.21
CA GLN A 343 14.86 -12.95 -10.75
C GLN A 343 14.33 -13.91 -11.83
N SER A 344 13.06 -14.31 -11.72
CA SER A 344 12.35 -15.16 -12.69
C SER A 344 10.87 -15.32 -12.32
N TRP A 345 10.07 -15.82 -13.26
CA TRP A 345 8.67 -16.20 -13.03
C TRP A 345 8.25 -17.39 -13.90
N GLU A 346 7.22 -18.11 -13.48
CA GLU A 346 6.59 -19.25 -14.17
C GLU A 346 5.07 -19.19 -13.95
N LEU A 347 4.29 -19.24 -15.03
CA LEU A 347 2.85 -19.48 -15.02
C LEU A 347 2.59 -20.83 -15.68
N ARG A 348 1.92 -21.77 -15.02
CA ARG A 348 1.56 -23.05 -15.64
C ARG A 348 0.20 -23.60 -15.20
N PRO A 349 -0.51 -24.34 -16.07
CA PRO A 349 -1.77 -24.98 -15.73
C PRO A 349 -1.61 -26.06 -14.66
N LEU A 350 -2.67 -26.23 -13.88
CA LEU A 350 -2.95 -27.37 -13.02
C LEU A 350 -4.18 -28.16 -13.53
N GLY A 351 -5.06 -27.50 -14.30
CA GLY A 351 -6.30 -28.04 -14.87
C GLY A 351 -7.00 -27.01 -15.79
N PRO A 352 -8.24 -27.29 -16.26
CA PRO A 352 -8.92 -26.44 -17.24
C PRO A 352 -9.22 -25.01 -16.80
N ASP A 353 -9.51 -24.82 -15.51
CA ASP A 353 -9.80 -23.54 -14.84
C ASP A 353 -8.87 -23.31 -13.64
N SER A 354 -7.67 -23.89 -13.66
CA SER A 354 -6.70 -23.73 -12.58
C SER A 354 -5.26 -23.70 -13.06
N ALA A 355 -4.46 -22.84 -12.43
CA ALA A 355 -3.05 -22.62 -12.72
C ALA A 355 -2.28 -22.31 -11.43
N VAL A 356 -0.96 -22.30 -11.52
CA VAL A 356 -0.07 -21.75 -10.50
C VAL A 356 0.85 -20.72 -11.13
N PHE A 357 0.98 -19.57 -10.47
CA PHE A 357 1.90 -18.49 -10.82
C PHE A 357 2.96 -18.37 -9.73
N THR A 358 4.21 -18.57 -10.09
CA THR A 358 5.37 -18.46 -9.21
C THR A 358 6.20 -17.26 -9.66
N VAL A 359 6.53 -16.38 -8.71
CA VAL A 359 7.42 -15.22 -8.91
C VAL A 359 8.58 -15.36 -7.93
N LYS A 360 9.81 -15.27 -8.43
CA LYS A 360 11.03 -15.27 -7.62
C LYS A 360 11.52 -13.83 -7.46
N GLY A 361 11.32 -13.24 -6.29
CA GLY A 361 11.88 -11.93 -5.95
C GLY A 361 13.37 -12.02 -5.63
N ALA A 362 13.95 -10.89 -5.20
CA ALA A 362 15.31 -10.90 -4.67
C ALA A 362 15.42 -11.56 -3.27
N PHE A 363 14.32 -11.55 -2.49
CA PHE A 363 14.28 -12.03 -1.11
C PHE A 363 13.29 -13.20 -0.91
N VAL A 364 12.08 -13.13 -1.48
CA VAL A 364 11.06 -14.17 -1.33
C VAL A 364 10.61 -14.79 -2.66
N ASP A 365 10.51 -16.13 -2.68
CA ASP A 365 9.77 -16.91 -3.67
C ASP A 365 8.27 -16.90 -3.33
N VAL A 366 7.46 -16.22 -4.14
CA VAL A 366 6.00 -16.17 -3.98
C VAL A 366 5.33 -17.14 -4.94
N THR A 367 4.36 -17.92 -4.46
CA THR A 367 3.58 -18.86 -5.30
C THR A 367 2.08 -18.70 -5.03
N ILE A 368 1.31 -18.40 -6.08
CA ILE A 368 -0.13 -18.18 -6.03
C ILE A 368 -0.83 -19.24 -6.89
N THR A 369 -1.71 -20.04 -6.29
CA THR A 369 -2.66 -20.88 -7.04
C THR A 369 -3.84 -20.04 -7.49
N ILE A 370 -4.26 -20.22 -8.73
CA ILE A 370 -5.46 -19.64 -9.34
C ILE A 370 -6.47 -20.76 -9.55
N GLN A 371 -7.73 -20.56 -9.14
CA GLN A 371 -8.82 -21.51 -9.35
C GLN A 371 -10.12 -20.73 -9.62
N GLY A 372 -10.59 -20.73 -10.87
CA GLY A 372 -11.74 -19.91 -11.27
C GLY A 372 -11.48 -18.42 -11.01
N ASP A 373 -12.35 -17.77 -10.22
CA ASP A 373 -12.24 -16.36 -9.83
C ASP A 373 -11.42 -16.12 -8.54
N GLN A 374 -10.88 -17.18 -7.92
CA GLN A 374 -10.12 -17.10 -6.68
C GLN A 374 -8.62 -17.30 -6.90
N CYS A 375 -7.83 -16.56 -6.12
CA CYS A 375 -6.40 -16.74 -5.91
C CYS A 375 -6.14 -17.23 -4.49
N MET A 376 -5.02 -17.94 -4.27
CA MET A 376 -4.64 -18.48 -2.97
C MET A 376 -3.12 -18.53 -2.84
N LEU A 377 -2.57 -17.92 -1.78
CA LEU A 377 -1.14 -17.98 -1.48
C LEU A 377 -0.75 -19.39 -0.99
N LEU A 378 0.20 -20.01 -1.69
CA LEU A 378 0.87 -21.23 -1.24
C LEU A 378 2.07 -20.89 -0.35
N SER A 379 2.51 -21.87 0.44
CA SER A 379 3.57 -21.68 1.44
C SER A 379 4.92 -21.36 0.79
N GLY A 380 5.43 -20.15 1.04
CA GLY A 380 6.87 -19.94 1.19
C GLY A 380 7.38 -20.59 2.49
N GLN A 381 8.66 -20.41 2.82
CA GLN A 381 9.24 -20.90 4.08
C GLN A 381 9.06 -19.91 5.26
N GLU A 382 8.29 -18.84 5.06
CA GLU A 382 8.36 -17.64 5.90
C GLU A 382 7.45 -17.68 7.13
N LYS A 383 8.02 -17.24 8.26
CA LYS A 383 7.29 -16.99 9.51
C LYS A 383 6.33 -15.81 9.30
N GLY A 384 5.15 -15.81 9.94
CA GLY A 384 4.17 -14.70 9.91
C GLY A 384 3.02 -14.84 8.90
N LEU A 385 3.21 -15.59 7.81
CA LEU A 385 2.18 -15.75 6.76
C LEU A 385 1.04 -16.72 7.10
N SER A 386 1.08 -17.40 8.26
CA SER A 386 0.10 -18.42 8.66
C SER A 386 -1.36 -17.95 8.65
N HIS A 387 -1.57 -16.63 8.78
CA HIS A 387 -2.88 -16.00 8.72
C HIS A 387 -3.40 -15.77 7.28
N LEU A 388 -2.59 -15.99 6.24
CA LEU A 388 -2.93 -15.89 4.80
C LEU A 388 -2.90 -17.24 4.07
N LEU A 389 -1.94 -18.11 4.40
CA LEU A 389 -1.68 -19.34 3.65
C LEU A 389 -2.93 -20.23 3.54
N GLY A 390 -3.19 -20.73 2.33
CA GLY A 390 -4.32 -21.63 2.08
C GLY A 390 -5.71 -20.97 2.09
N LYS A 391 -5.81 -19.63 2.21
CA LYS A 391 -7.09 -18.92 2.07
C LYS A 391 -7.35 -18.56 0.60
N GLN A 392 -8.52 -18.95 0.10
CA GLN A 392 -9.03 -18.49 -1.19
C GLN A 392 -9.60 -17.07 -1.05
N MET A 393 -9.18 -16.18 -1.95
CA MET A 393 -9.52 -14.76 -1.96
C MET A 393 -9.55 -14.26 -3.41
N SER A 394 -10.39 -13.28 -3.74
CA SER A 394 -10.27 -12.61 -5.05
C SER A 394 -8.93 -11.89 -5.18
N GLY A 395 -8.40 -11.72 -6.41
CA GLY A 395 -7.09 -11.09 -6.65
C GLY A 395 -6.86 -9.79 -5.87
N PRO A 396 -7.76 -8.79 -5.94
CA PRO A 396 -7.63 -7.53 -5.17
C PRO A 396 -7.80 -7.66 -3.65
N ALA A 397 -8.32 -8.78 -3.16
CA ALA A 397 -8.34 -9.10 -1.72
C ALA A 397 -7.03 -9.77 -1.30
N LEU A 398 -6.49 -10.70 -2.11
CA LEU A 398 -5.18 -11.31 -1.90
C LEU A 398 -4.05 -10.26 -1.95
N GLN A 399 -4.06 -9.37 -2.95
CA GLN A 399 -3.08 -8.29 -3.09
C GLN A 399 -2.99 -7.42 -1.82
N ARG A 400 -4.13 -6.94 -1.31
CA ARG A 400 -4.17 -6.15 -0.07
C ARG A 400 -3.71 -6.94 1.15
N ALA A 401 -4.04 -8.22 1.21
CA ALA A 401 -3.64 -9.08 2.32
C ALA A 401 -2.12 -9.34 2.34
N MET A 402 -1.52 -9.60 1.17
CA MET A 402 -0.06 -9.74 1.01
C MET A 402 0.68 -8.45 1.34
N LEU A 403 0.22 -7.30 0.81
CA LEU A 403 0.79 -5.99 1.11
C LEU A 403 0.76 -5.67 2.61
N ASN A 404 -0.38 -5.91 3.28
CA ASN A 404 -0.51 -5.72 4.72
C ASN A 404 0.40 -6.65 5.54
N ALA A 405 0.77 -7.81 4.99
CA ALA A 405 1.69 -8.77 5.59
C ALA A 405 3.17 -8.54 5.18
N GLY A 406 3.49 -7.47 4.45
CA GLY A 406 4.85 -7.13 4.04
C GLY A 406 5.36 -7.80 2.76
N ILE A 407 4.51 -8.54 2.02
CA ILE A 407 4.90 -9.13 0.73
C ILE A 407 4.33 -8.29 -0.41
N ASN A 408 5.20 -7.54 -1.08
CA ASN A 408 4.89 -6.93 -2.36
C ASN A 408 5.50 -7.71 -3.53
N ILE A 409 4.68 -8.00 -4.54
CA ILE A 409 5.06 -8.39 -5.91
C ILE A 409 4.21 -7.63 -6.96
N PHE A 410 3.52 -6.58 -6.53
CA PHE A 410 2.52 -5.85 -7.30
C PHE A 410 3.01 -4.45 -7.65
N VAL A 411 2.68 -4.03 -8.87
CA VAL A 411 3.12 -2.78 -9.46
C VAL A 411 2.07 -1.69 -9.26
N ASN A 412 2.51 -0.45 -9.09
CA ASN A 412 1.68 0.73 -8.90
C ASN A 412 2.21 1.91 -9.73
N GLU A 413 1.50 3.05 -9.68
CA GLU A 413 1.84 4.29 -10.39
C GLU A 413 3.14 4.99 -9.95
N HIS A 414 3.89 4.41 -9.00
CA HIS A 414 5.15 4.92 -8.51
C HIS A 414 6.32 3.93 -8.68
N THR A 415 6.08 2.67 -9.04
CA THR A 415 7.12 1.64 -9.12
C THR A 415 8.28 2.04 -10.05
N ASP A 416 7.98 2.70 -11.18
CA ASP A 416 8.97 3.16 -12.16
C ASP A 416 9.91 4.29 -11.65
N LYS A 417 9.62 4.89 -10.48
CA LYS A 417 10.53 5.84 -9.80
C LYS A 417 11.66 5.13 -9.04
N TYR A 418 11.41 3.92 -8.56
CA TYR A 418 12.32 3.20 -7.64
C TYR A 418 12.90 1.91 -8.23
N VAL A 419 12.26 1.35 -9.26
CA VAL A 419 12.61 0.06 -9.84
C VAL A 419 13.06 0.24 -11.30
N SER A 420 14.21 -0.35 -11.64
CA SER A 420 14.67 -0.42 -13.04
C SER A 420 13.81 -1.38 -13.85
N THR A 421 13.39 -0.98 -15.05
CA THR A 421 12.48 -1.76 -15.91
C THR A 421 13.13 -2.15 -17.24
N CYS A 422 12.56 -3.17 -17.89
CA CYS A 422 12.91 -3.59 -19.24
C CYS A 422 12.34 -2.68 -20.35
N GLY A 423 11.65 -1.57 -20.00
CA GLY A 423 11.33 -0.45 -20.90
C GLY A 423 10.53 -0.81 -22.15
N LYS A 424 9.39 -1.49 -21.99
CA LYS A 424 8.57 -2.02 -23.09
C LYS A 424 7.40 -1.14 -23.46
N ASP A 425 6.90 -1.28 -24.69
CA ASP A 425 5.60 -0.75 -25.09
C ASP A 425 4.46 -1.35 -24.24
N PRO A 426 3.69 -0.54 -23.48
CA PRO A 426 2.60 -1.04 -22.64
C PRO A 426 1.44 -1.68 -23.42
N LEU A 427 1.24 -1.34 -24.70
CA LEU A 427 0.17 -1.96 -25.50
C LEU A 427 0.53 -3.39 -25.88
N THR A 428 1.77 -3.62 -26.34
CA THR A 428 2.33 -4.95 -26.62
C THR A 428 2.42 -5.79 -25.34
N GLU A 429 2.76 -5.19 -24.19
CA GLU A 429 2.72 -5.86 -22.88
C GLU A 429 1.30 -6.34 -22.53
N HIS A 430 0.30 -5.45 -22.61
CA HIS A 430 -1.08 -5.80 -22.27
C HIS A 430 -1.65 -6.88 -23.20
N ALA A 431 -1.41 -6.74 -24.51
CA ALA A 431 -1.82 -7.73 -25.52
C ALA A 431 -1.12 -9.08 -25.32
N ALA A 432 0.10 -9.11 -24.76
CA ALA A 432 0.76 -10.36 -24.38
C ALA A 432 0.05 -11.02 -23.18
N TYR A 433 -0.33 -10.26 -22.15
CA TYR A 433 -1.06 -10.81 -20.99
C TYR A 433 -2.46 -11.32 -21.33
N GLU A 434 -3.20 -10.66 -22.22
CA GLU A 434 -4.46 -11.17 -22.76
C GLU A 434 -4.27 -12.55 -23.42
N GLN A 435 -3.25 -12.67 -24.26
CA GLN A 435 -2.96 -13.89 -25.01
C GLN A 435 -2.42 -15.03 -24.12
N MET A 436 -1.58 -14.72 -23.13
CA MET A 436 -1.15 -15.67 -22.10
C MET A 436 -2.34 -16.17 -21.28
N ALA A 437 -3.24 -15.27 -20.84
CA ALA A 437 -4.39 -15.62 -20.03
C ALA A 437 -5.39 -16.53 -20.75
N LEU A 438 -5.63 -16.29 -22.05
CA LEU A 438 -6.47 -17.15 -22.89
C LEU A 438 -5.93 -18.58 -23.03
N PHE A 439 -4.62 -18.77 -22.89
CA PHE A 439 -3.94 -20.06 -23.10
C PHE A 439 -3.45 -20.73 -21.80
N ALA A 440 -3.63 -20.09 -20.64
CA ALA A 440 -3.07 -20.52 -19.34
C ALA A 440 -3.60 -21.87 -18.79
N SER A 441 -4.58 -22.50 -19.45
CA SER A 441 -5.10 -23.85 -19.16
C SER A 441 -4.42 -24.98 -19.94
N ALA A 442 -3.67 -24.64 -20.99
CA ALA A 442 -3.00 -25.58 -21.90
C ALA A 442 -1.55 -25.22 -22.20
N CYS A 443 -1.10 -24.01 -21.88
CA CYS A 443 0.27 -23.55 -22.07
C CYS A 443 0.90 -23.11 -20.76
N ALA A 444 2.17 -23.49 -20.56
CA ALA A 444 3.03 -22.88 -19.57
C ALA A 444 3.81 -21.71 -20.20
N PHE A 445 4.09 -20.70 -19.39
CA PHE A 445 4.84 -19.49 -19.74
C PHE A 445 5.90 -19.21 -18.68
N SER A 446 7.07 -18.70 -19.08
CA SER A 446 8.14 -18.34 -18.14
C SER A 446 8.98 -17.18 -18.68
N TRP A 447 9.69 -16.51 -17.78
CA TRP A 447 10.64 -15.42 -18.08
C TRP A 447 11.71 -15.82 -19.11
N SER A 448 12.40 -14.83 -19.67
CA SER A 448 13.57 -15.03 -20.52
C SER A 448 14.60 -13.94 -20.27
N LYS A 449 15.89 -14.31 -20.11
CA LYS A 449 16.99 -13.33 -19.94
C LYS A 449 17.09 -12.36 -21.13
N TRP A 450 16.60 -12.79 -22.30
CA TRP A 450 16.63 -12.05 -23.56
C TRP A 450 15.58 -10.94 -23.65
N ASN A 451 14.57 -10.93 -22.76
CA ASN A 451 13.61 -9.84 -22.68
C ASN A 451 14.32 -8.48 -22.49
N SER A 452 15.38 -8.45 -21.68
CA SER A 452 16.26 -7.29 -21.46
C SER A 452 17.13 -6.87 -22.68
N LYS A 453 17.00 -7.53 -23.84
CA LYS A 453 17.89 -7.35 -25.01
C LYS A 453 17.16 -7.15 -26.36
N CYS A 454 15.86 -7.43 -26.45
CA CYS A 454 15.10 -7.34 -27.71
C CYS A 454 14.57 -5.92 -28.09
N GLY A 455 14.89 -4.89 -27.29
CA GLY A 455 14.41 -3.52 -27.48
C GLY A 455 13.05 -3.24 -26.83
N ALA A 456 12.52 -2.02 -26.98
CA ALA A 456 11.25 -1.59 -26.37
C ALA A 456 10.01 -2.15 -27.10
N GLU A 457 10.07 -2.21 -28.43
CA GLU A 457 8.99 -2.64 -29.35
C GLU A 457 8.66 -4.14 -29.28
N HIS A 458 9.44 -4.92 -28.54
CA HIS A 458 9.35 -6.37 -28.50
C HIS A 458 9.42 -6.96 -27.09
N LEU A 459 8.81 -8.12 -26.90
CA LEU A 459 8.88 -8.93 -25.69
C LEU A 459 9.50 -10.29 -26.04
N VAL A 460 10.26 -10.88 -25.12
CA VAL A 460 10.69 -12.28 -25.25
C VAL A 460 10.29 -13.06 -24.01
N MET A 461 9.65 -14.22 -24.21
CA MET A 461 9.29 -15.15 -23.14
C MET A 461 9.50 -16.59 -23.59
N GLN A 462 9.59 -17.51 -22.62
CA GLN A 462 9.50 -18.94 -22.86
C GLN A 462 8.03 -19.39 -22.82
N ALA A 463 7.62 -20.28 -23.73
CA ALA A 463 6.32 -20.94 -23.67
C ALA A 463 6.36 -22.39 -24.19
N CYS A 464 5.42 -23.23 -23.76
CA CYS A 464 5.17 -24.56 -24.33
C CYS A 464 3.74 -25.05 -24.01
N GLU A 465 3.25 -26.09 -24.71
CA GLU A 465 2.06 -26.84 -24.28
C GLU A 465 2.35 -27.58 -22.96
N HIS A 466 1.45 -27.53 -21.99
CA HIS A 466 1.54 -28.26 -20.73
C HIS A 466 0.16 -28.57 -20.16
N HIS A 467 -0.04 -29.78 -19.62
CA HIS A 467 -1.39 -30.32 -19.35
C HIS A 467 -1.62 -30.86 -17.93
N GLY A 468 -0.70 -30.67 -16.99
CA GLY A 468 -0.83 -31.22 -15.63
C GLY A 468 0.02 -30.51 -14.56
N PRO A 469 -0.06 -30.97 -13.29
CA PRO A 469 0.53 -30.28 -12.14
C PRO A 469 2.04 -30.49 -11.96
N THR A 470 2.68 -31.22 -12.85
CA THR A 470 4.13 -31.46 -12.88
C THR A 470 4.93 -30.19 -13.17
N PRO A 471 6.21 -30.10 -12.75
CA PRO A 471 7.15 -29.13 -13.30
C PRO A 471 7.33 -29.36 -14.81
N VAL A 472 7.55 -28.27 -15.57
CA VAL A 472 7.74 -28.35 -17.02
C VAL A 472 9.13 -28.93 -17.36
N PRO A 473 9.22 -29.97 -18.22
CA PRO A 473 10.51 -30.48 -18.71
C PRO A 473 11.35 -29.39 -19.39
N LYS A 474 12.65 -29.33 -19.09
CA LYS A 474 13.56 -28.26 -19.52
C LYS A 474 13.83 -28.21 -21.04
N ASP A 475 13.38 -29.22 -21.74
CA ASP A 475 13.53 -29.49 -23.17
C ASP A 475 12.29 -29.14 -24.00
N LEU A 476 11.13 -28.86 -23.36
CA LEU A 476 9.91 -28.43 -24.04
C LEU A 476 9.78 -26.90 -24.19
N TRP A 477 10.56 -26.11 -23.45
CA TRP A 477 10.50 -24.66 -23.52
C TRP A 477 11.07 -24.12 -24.84
N HIS A 478 10.24 -23.36 -25.57
CA HIS A 478 10.65 -22.59 -26.73
C HIS A 478 10.58 -21.10 -26.44
N LEU A 479 11.48 -20.33 -27.06
CA LEU A 479 11.48 -18.87 -26.97
C LEU A 479 10.64 -18.26 -28.10
N TYR A 480 9.87 -17.23 -27.75
CA TYR A 480 9.05 -16.47 -28.69
C TYR A 480 9.37 -14.99 -28.57
N LEU A 481 9.54 -14.33 -29.71
CA LEU A 481 9.62 -12.88 -29.84
C LEU A 481 8.23 -12.38 -30.24
N LEU A 482 7.65 -11.47 -29.45
CA LEU A 482 6.36 -10.84 -29.71
C LEU A 482 6.61 -9.35 -30.02
N GLY A 483 5.89 -8.79 -30.99
CA GLY A 483 5.82 -7.36 -31.25
C GLY A 483 4.45 -6.96 -31.81
N ALA A 484 4.19 -5.66 -31.93
CA ALA A 484 2.86 -5.09 -32.22
C ALA A 484 2.20 -5.54 -33.55
N GLN A 485 2.94 -6.15 -34.49
CA GLN A 485 2.42 -6.61 -35.79
C GLN A 485 2.75 -8.07 -36.13
N MET A 486 3.76 -8.67 -35.48
CA MET A 486 4.18 -10.05 -35.70
C MET A 486 4.74 -10.67 -34.42
N SER A 487 4.50 -11.96 -34.27
CA SER A 487 5.20 -12.86 -33.35
C SER A 487 6.01 -13.88 -34.15
N LEU A 488 7.12 -14.37 -33.59
CA LEU A 488 7.92 -15.46 -34.16
C LEU A 488 8.49 -16.40 -33.08
N LYS A 489 8.61 -17.68 -33.42
CA LYS A 489 9.38 -18.68 -32.65
C LYS A 489 10.86 -18.48 -32.98
N LEU A 490 11.71 -18.40 -31.96
CA LEU A 490 13.15 -18.12 -32.10
C LEU A 490 13.97 -19.41 -32.27
N GLU A 491 15.06 -19.36 -33.05
CA GLU A 491 16.04 -20.46 -33.09
C GLU A 491 16.91 -20.52 -31.81
N ILE A 492 17.14 -19.38 -31.15
CA ILE A 492 17.94 -19.30 -29.93
C ILE A 492 17.25 -19.95 -28.71
N THR A 493 18.04 -20.23 -27.68
CA THR A 493 17.57 -20.76 -26.39
C THR A 493 18.12 -19.92 -25.23
N GLU A 494 17.66 -20.17 -24.00
CA GLU A 494 18.28 -19.61 -22.78
C GLU A 494 19.77 -19.99 -22.60
N LYS A 495 20.26 -21.00 -23.33
CA LYS A 495 21.67 -21.41 -23.32
C LYS A 495 22.53 -20.71 -24.38
N SER A 496 21.94 -19.95 -25.31
CA SER A 496 22.70 -19.22 -26.33
C SER A 496 23.59 -18.14 -25.70
N GLU A 497 24.72 -17.85 -26.35
CA GLU A 497 25.72 -16.87 -25.88
C GLU A 497 25.30 -15.42 -26.15
N ALA A 498 24.64 -15.17 -27.28
CA ALA A 498 24.15 -13.86 -27.70
C ALA A 498 22.66 -13.90 -28.09
N PHE A 499 22.00 -12.74 -28.01
CA PHE A 499 20.66 -12.57 -28.53
C PHE A 499 20.69 -12.53 -30.06
N CYS A 500 19.77 -13.24 -30.70
CA CYS A 500 19.56 -13.21 -32.13
C CYS A 500 18.05 -13.33 -32.41
N PRO A 501 17.44 -12.47 -33.25
CA PRO A 501 16.01 -12.50 -33.56
C PRO A 501 15.66 -13.51 -34.68
N ASP A 502 16.58 -14.39 -35.06
CA ASP A 502 16.37 -15.34 -36.16
C ASP A 502 15.27 -16.37 -35.84
N HIS A 503 14.41 -16.60 -36.83
CA HIS A 503 13.24 -17.46 -36.71
C HIS A 503 13.64 -18.95 -36.72
N TYR A 504 12.89 -19.76 -35.97
CA TYR A 504 13.13 -21.19 -35.90
C TYR A 504 12.96 -21.84 -37.29
N PRO A 505 13.90 -22.68 -37.76
CA PRO A 505 13.83 -23.28 -39.10
C PRO A 505 12.53 -24.07 -39.33
N GLY A 506 11.63 -23.49 -40.12
CA GLY A 506 10.34 -24.09 -40.49
C GLY A 506 9.12 -23.66 -39.64
N SER A 507 9.25 -22.73 -38.69
CA SER A 507 8.07 -22.08 -38.08
C SER A 507 7.52 -20.99 -38.99
N GLU A 508 6.19 -20.84 -39.06
CA GLU A 508 5.57 -19.71 -39.77
C GLU A 508 5.66 -18.40 -38.96
N LEU A 509 5.26 -17.27 -39.57
CA LEU A 509 5.19 -15.96 -38.94
C LEU A 509 3.72 -15.56 -38.76
N HIS A 510 3.31 -15.25 -37.53
CA HIS A 510 1.91 -14.97 -37.20
C HIS A 510 1.72 -13.54 -36.72
N SER A 511 0.58 -12.92 -37.03
CA SER A 511 0.24 -11.57 -36.56
C SER A 511 -0.16 -11.50 -35.07
N THR A 512 -0.28 -12.65 -34.40
CA THR A 512 -0.60 -12.77 -32.98
C THR A 512 0.15 -13.94 -32.35
N PHE A 513 0.41 -13.86 -31.04
CA PHE A 513 1.06 -14.93 -30.28
C PHE A 513 0.19 -16.19 -30.17
N ILE A 514 -1.14 -16.05 -30.08
CA ILE A 514 -2.04 -17.21 -29.96
C ILE A 514 -2.04 -18.13 -31.18
N HIS A 515 -1.91 -17.60 -32.40
CA HIS A 515 -1.83 -18.46 -33.58
C HIS A 515 -0.45 -19.13 -33.71
N MET A 516 0.63 -18.43 -33.33
CA MET A 516 1.97 -19.03 -33.20
C MET A 516 1.98 -20.23 -32.24
N LEU A 517 1.33 -20.13 -31.09
CA LEU A 517 1.23 -21.24 -30.13
C LEU A 517 0.42 -22.41 -30.70
N GLN A 518 -0.62 -22.14 -31.50
CA GLN A 518 -1.48 -23.18 -32.08
C GLN A 518 -0.78 -24.07 -33.11
N ASP A 519 0.31 -23.63 -33.74
CA ASP A 519 1.08 -24.45 -34.70
C ASP A 519 1.78 -25.65 -34.02
N ASP A 520 2.29 -25.47 -32.80
CA ASP A 520 2.99 -26.52 -32.03
C ASP A 520 2.04 -27.34 -31.13
N MET A 521 0.80 -26.89 -30.90
CA MET A 521 -0.11 -27.48 -29.91
C MET A 521 -0.87 -28.71 -30.41
N SER A 522 -1.09 -29.66 -29.49
CA SER A 522 -2.00 -30.77 -29.71
C SER A 522 -3.47 -30.35 -29.81
N THR A 523 -4.28 -31.21 -30.42
CA THR A 523 -5.74 -31.05 -30.46
C THR A 523 -6.40 -31.01 -29.08
N ASP A 524 -5.77 -31.58 -28.04
CA ASP A 524 -6.29 -31.54 -26.67
C ASP A 524 -6.11 -30.13 -26.07
N GLY A 525 -4.93 -29.52 -26.23
CA GLY A 525 -4.67 -28.16 -25.79
C GLY A 525 -5.52 -27.12 -26.53
N ILE A 526 -5.70 -27.29 -27.84
CA ILE A 526 -6.58 -26.43 -28.66
C ILE A 526 -8.07 -26.55 -28.24
N VAL A 527 -8.49 -27.68 -27.67
CA VAL A 527 -9.83 -27.81 -27.05
C VAL A 527 -9.87 -27.14 -25.68
N ARG A 528 -8.90 -27.41 -24.78
CA ARG A 528 -8.83 -26.82 -23.44
C ARG A 528 -8.92 -25.29 -23.45
N THR A 529 -8.14 -24.63 -24.33
CA THR A 529 -8.16 -23.16 -24.47
C THR A 529 -9.50 -22.58 -24.94
N ARG A 530 -10.37 -23.40 -25.53
CA ARG A 530 -11.73 -23.02 -25.96
C ARG A 530 -12.80 -23.34 -24.91
N GLU A 531 -12.50 -24.24 -23.97
CA GLU A 531 -13.42 -24.66 -22.90
C GLU A 531 -13.16 -23.93 -21.56
N SER A 532 -12.00 -23.27 -21.41
CA SER A 532 -11.68 -22.48 -20.22
C SER A 532 -12.69 -21.37 -19.91
N ASN A 533 -12.97 -21.23 -18.62
CA ASN A 533 -13.93 -20.27 -18.09
C ASN A 533 -13.39 -18.83 -18.16
N TYR A 534 -14.21 -17.90 -18.65
CA TYR A 534 -13.87 -16.49 -18.74
C TYR A 534 -13.47 -15.87 -17.38
N LEU A 535 -13.97 -16.40 -16.26
CA LEU A 535 -13.57 -15.97 -14.92
C LEU A 535 -12.12 -16.36 -14.59
N PHE A 536 -11.67 -17.54 -15.03
CA PHE A 536 -10.28 -17.99 -14.88
C PHE A 536 -9.36 -17.15 -15.76
N VAL A 537 -9.70 -16.97 -17.05
CA VAL A 537 -8.95 -16.11 -17.99
C VAL A 537 -8.81 -14.69 -17.43
N ASN A 538 -9.92 -14.06 -17.02
CA ASN A 538 -9.92 -12.75 -16.39
C ASN A 538 -9.03 -12.70 -15.13
N THR A 539 -9.02 -13.73 -14.30
CA THR A 539 -8.23 -13.76 -13.06
C THR A 539 -6.73 -13.90 -13.34
N VAL A 540 -6.35 -14.71 -14.33
CA VAL A 540 -4.97 -14.79 -14.83
C VAL A 540 -4.53 -13.45 -15.41
N GLN A 541 -5.33 -12.84 -16.30
CA GLN A 541 -5.02 -11.53 -16.90
C GLN A 541 -4.84 -10.46 -15.84
N ASN A 542 -5.76 -10.35 -14.87
CA ASN A 542 -5.65 -9.35 -13.81
C ASN A 542 -4.42 -9.57 -12.92
N LEU A 543 -4.03 -10.82 -12.63
CA LEU A 543 -2.82 -11.09 -11.85
C LEU A 543 -1.54 -10.74 -12.63
N LEU A 544 -1.49 -11.04 -13.93
CA LEU A 544 -0.37 -10.64 -14.79
C LEU A 544 -0.29 -9.12 -14.93
N CYS A 545 -1.40 -8.42 -15.20
CA CYS A 545 -1.44 -6.97 -15.27
C CYS A 545 -1.11 -6.27 -13.93
N ALA A 546 -1.40 -6.88 -12.78
CA ALA A 546 -1.08 -6.33 -11.46
C ALA A 546 0.37 -6.57 -11.02
N THR A 547 1.07 -7.53 -11.63
CA THR A 547 2.46 -7.91 -11.29
C THR A 547 3.47 -7.52 -12.38
N ARG A 548 3.01 -7.30 -13.62
CA ARG A 548 3.77 -6.87 -14.82
C ARG A 548 5.10 -7.62 -15.03
N PRO A 549 5.11 -8.97 -15.00
CA PRO A 549 6.34 -9.76 -15.02
C PRO A 549 7.21 -9.57 -16.29
N LEU A 550 6.65 -9.06 -17.40
CA LEU A 550 7.39 -8.78 -18.65
C LEU A 550 8.09 -7.41 -18.65
N MET A 551 7.80 -6.56 -17.66
CA MET A 551 8.45 -5.25 -17.46
C MET A 551 9.52 -5.26 -16.38
N TYR A 552 9.35 -6.11 -15.35
CA TYR A 552 10.24 -6.16 -14.19
C TYR A 552 10.93 -7.53 -14.04
N SER A 553 11.30 -8.17 -15.17
CA SER A 553 12.27 -9.28 -15.28
C SER A 553 13.02 -9.29 -16.62
#